data_AF-A0A7V8X2R5-F1
#
_entry.id   AF-A0A7V8X2R5-F1
#
_cell.length_a   1.000
_cell.length_b   1.000
_cell.length_c   1.000
_cell.angle_alpha   90.00
_cell.angle_beta   90.00
_cell.angle_gamma   90.00
#
_symmetry.space_group_name_H-M   'P 1'
#
loop_
_entity.id
_entity.type
_entity.pdbx_description
1 polymer ?
#
loop_
_entity_poly.entity_id
_entity_poly.type
_entity_poly.pdbx_seq_one_letter_code
_entity_poly.pdbx_strand_id
1 'polypeptide(L)'
;MNHPHTSAGAQREGRPAAAERGHHQQRTGARPFRARSSSAGRQRGAVLIEFAIVAPLLFALLLALITGGLTLSRKNSVTNATREGSRLGATAPRSSSWATDVRDRVRSIAGGDLTDAQICVQLVTSSNVLASGAGSNVLGSECSVIPAPALPAGIAGTTQCVVKVWVHRTSAFEAVVASRIVNLDAFAVSRFERGIGAACASS
;
A
#
# COMPACT_ATOMS: atom_id res chain seq x y z
N MET A 1 -64.06 42.24 60.50
CA MET A 1 -64.93 41.06 60.55
C MET A 1 -64.70 40.34 61.88
N ASN A 2 -65.80 40.09 62.58
CA ASN A 2 -65.97 39.73 64.00
C ASN A 2 -65.01 38.72 64.64
N HIS A 3 -64.66 39.00 65.90
CA HIS A 3 -64.43 37.98 66.93
C HIS A 3 -65.43 38.13 68.10
N PRO A 4 -65.68 37.06 68.88
CA PRO A 4 -66.95 36.82 69.56
C PRO A 4 -66.84 36.79 71.10
N HIS A 5 -68.00 36.89 71.77
CA HIS A 5 -68.29 36.38 73.11
C HIS A 5 -69.67 35.69 72.96
N THR A 6 -70.05 34.57 73.56
CA THR A 6 -70.10 34.11 74.97
C THR A 6 -70.71 32.69 74.87
N SER A 7 -70.37 31.67 75.66
CA SER A 7 -71.05 31.36 76.93
C SER A 7 -70.82 29.89 77.36
N ALA A 8 -70.75 29.70 78.70
CA ALA A 8 -71.30 28.63 79.56
C ALA A 8 -71.33 27.17 79.05
N GLY A 9 -71.02 26.12 79.80
CA GLY A 9 -70.91 25.89 81.24
C GLY A 9 -71.43 24.49 81.56
N ALA A 10 -70.94 23.88 82.66
CA ALA A 10 -71.44 22.67 83.36
C ALA A 10 -70.89 21.27 82.99
N GLN A 11 -69.87 20.85 83.77
CA GLN A 11 -69.80 19.69 84.70
C GLN A 11 -70.41 18.31 84.37
N ARG A 12 -69.56 17.26 84.51
CA ARG A 12 -69.65 16.06 85.40
C ARG A 12 -68.49 15.09 85.03
N GLU A 13 -67.49 14.88 85.87
CA GLU A 13 -67.39 13.96 87.03
C GLU A 13 -67.29 12.47 86.64
N GLY A 14 -66.14 11.82 86.97
CA GLY A 14 -66.12 10.36 87.15
C GLY A 14 -64.92 9.52 86.65
N ARG A 15 -63.77 9.63 87.35
CA ARG A 15 -62.83 8.54 87.71
C ARG A 15 -61.77 7.98 86.72
N PRO A 16 -60.65 7.43 87.27
CA PRO A 16 -59.35 7.36 86.60
C PRO A 16 -58.79 5.92 86.42
N ALA A 17 -57.57 5.89 85.88
CA ALA A 17 -56.53 4.87 86.01
C ALA A 17 -56.41 3.83 84.89
N ALA A 18 -55.38 4.01 84.05
CA ALA A 18 -54.20 3.13 83.99
C ALA A 18 -53.49 3.37 82.64
N ALA A 19 -52.33 4.04 82.69
CA ALA A 19 -51.03 3.39 82.49
C ALA A 19 -50.84 2.91 81.04
N GLU A 20 -50.27 3.80 80.22
CA GLU A 20 -48.88 3.65 79.77
C GLU A 20 -48.64 2.42 78.87
N ARG A 21 -48.40 2.68 77.58
CA ARG A 21 -47.08 2.51 76.98
C ARG A 21 -47.09 3.06 75.57
N GLY A 22 -46.29 4.09 75.37
CA GLY A 22 -46.02 4.64 74.05
C GLY A 22 -45.14 3.71 73.23
N HIS A 23 -45.44 3.62 71.94
CA HIS A 23 -44.40 3.44 70.94
C HIS A 23 -44.55 4.50 69.85
N HIS A 24 -43.91 5.62 70.16
CA HIS A 24 -43.57 6.68 69.25
C HIS A 24 -42.43 6.18 68.36
N GLN A 25 -42.76 5.45 67.28
CA GLN A 25 -41.74 5.01 66.33
C GLN A 25 -41.51 6.12 65.31
N GLN A 26 -40.60 7.02 65.71
CA GLN A 26 -39.92 7.96 64.85
C GLN A 26 -39.31 7.22 63.67
N ARG A 27 -39.95 7.28 62.51
CA ARG A 27 -39.30 6.95 61.24
C ARG A 27 -38.49 8.18 60.82
N THR A 28 -37.30 8.29 61.41
CA THR A 28 -36.24 9.17 60.94
C THR A 28 -35.97 8.90 59.47
N GLY A 29 -36.02 9.97 58.68
CA GLY A 29 -35.76 9.93 57.25
C GLY A 29 -34.36 9.42 56.95
N ALA A 30 -34.29 8.36 56.15
CA ALA A 30 -33.13 8.08 55.33
C ALA A 30 -33.53 8.41 53.90
N ARG A 31 -33.20 9.62 53.43
CA ARG A 31 -33.15 9.88 51.99
C ARG A 31 -32.10 8.93 51.43
N PRO A 32 -32.42 8.01 50.50
CA PRO A 32 -31.39 7.20 49.88
C PRO A 32 -30.47 8.19 49.16
N PHE A 33 -29.20 8.23 49.57
CA PHE A 33 -28.15 8.81 48.76
C PHE A 33 -28.20 8.05 47.43
N ARG A 34 -28.80 8.68 46.42
CA ARG A 34 -28.67 8.23 45.04
C ARG A 34 -27.21 8.42 44.71
N ALA A 35 -26.40 7.38 44.96
CA ALA A 35 -25.07 7.28 44.43
C ALA A 35 -25.23 7.48 42.92
N ARG A 36 -24.84 8.66 42.44
CA ARG A 36 -24.71 8.92 41.02
C ARG A 36 -23.65 7.93 40.56
N SER A 37 -24.11 6.77 40.08
CA SER A 37 -23.33 5.82 39.32
C SER A 37 -22.58 6.66 38.29
N SER A 38 -21.26 6.72 38.47
CA SER A 38 -20.35 7.55 37.71
C SER A 38 -20.31 7.04 36.27
N SER A 39 -21.27 7.50 35.46
CA SER A 39 -21.32 7.30 34.02
C SER A 39 -20.04 7.77 33.31
N ALA A 40 -19.23 8.61 33.98
CA ALA A 40 -17.93 9.07 33.51
C ALA A 40 -16.90 7.94 33.27
N GLY A 41 -16.97 6.84 34.01
CA GLY A 41 -16.08 5.68 33.78
C GLY A 41 -16.51 4.84 32.58
N ARG A 42 -17.83 4.76 32.32
CA ARG A 42 -18.41 3.95 31.24
C ARG A 42 -18.17 4.57 29.86
N GLN A 43 -18.11 5.90 29.78
CA GLN A 43 -17.78 6.62 28.54
C GLN A 43 -16.31 6.46 28.14
N ARG A 44 -15.37 6.43 29.10
CA ARG A 44 -13.93 6.26 28.81
C ARG A 44 -13.59 4.85 28.32
N GLY A 45 -14.27 3.82 28.83
CA GLY A 45 -14.07 2.43 28.39
C GLY A 45 -14.60 2.17 26.97
N ALA A 46 -15.70 2.83 26.57
CA ALA A 46 -16.27 2.69 25.23
C ALA A 46 -15.31 3.21 24.14
N VAL A 47 -14.67 4.37 24.37
CA VAL A 47 -13.69 4.95 23.43
C VAL A 47 -12.48 4.03 23.21
N LEU A 48 -12.02 3.32 24.25
CA LEU A 48 -10.91 2.37 24.12
C LEU A 48 -11.26 1.19 23.21
N ILE A 49 -12.51 0.72 23.27
CA ILE A 49 -13.01 -0.41 22.47
C ILE A 49 -13.23 0.02 21.01
N GLU A 50 -13.79 1.21 20.79
CA GLU A 50 -13.97 1.77 19.45
C GLU A 50 -12.61 1.93 18.74
N PHE A 51 -11.60 2.46 19.45
CA PHE A 51 -10.25 2.54 18.93
C PHE A 51 -9.64 1.15 18.68
N ALA A 52 -9.87 0.17 19.57
CA ALA A 52 -9.35 -1.18 19.40
C ALA A 52 -9.86 -1.89 18.13
N ILE A 53 -11.02 -1.48 17.59
CA ILE A 53 -11.58 -2.03 16.34
C ILE A 53 -11.11 -1.21 15.12
N VAL A 54 -11.04 0.12 15.22
CA VAL A 54 -10.66 0.98 14.10
C VAL A 54 -9.16 0.99 13.85
N ALA A 55 -8.34 0.99 14.91
CA ALA A 55 -6.89 1.01 14.81
C ALA A 55 -6.31 -0.13 13.96
N PRO A 56 -6.66 -1.42 14.15
CA PRO A 56 -6.12 -2.49 13.31
C PRO A 56 -6.50 -2.34 11.83
N LEU A 57 -7.71 -1.84 11.53
CA LEU A 57 -8.12 -1.56 10.16
C LEU A 57 -7.29 -0.42 9.54
N LEU A 58 -7.05 0.65 10.30
CA LEU A 58 -6.21 1.77 9.85
C LEU A 58 -4.76 1.34 9.64
N PHE A 59 -4.19 0.53 10.54
CA PHE A 59 -2.84 0.00 10.38
C PHE A 59 -2.74 -0.95 9.20
N ALA A 60 -3.73 -1.81 8.98
CA ALA A 60 -3.77 -2.68 7.80
C ALA A 60 -3.81 -1.85 6.51
N LEU A 61 -4.65 -0.81 6.45
CA LEU A 61 -4.72 0.11 5.31
C LEU A 61 -3.39 0.85 5.11
N LEU A 62 -2.78 1.36 6.18
CA LEU A 62 -1.51 2.07 6.12
C LEU A 62 -0.39 1.16 5.60
N LEU A 63 -0.29 -0.07 6.11
CA LEU A 63 0.68 -1.06 5.63
C LEU A 63 0.45 -1.43 4.16
N ALA A 64 -0.81 -1.56 3.74
CA ALA A 64 -1.15 -1.78 2.35
C ALA A 64 -0.71 -0.61 1.45
N LEU A 65 -0.92 0.64 1.89
CA LEU A 65 -0.49 1.83 1.16
C LEU A 65 1.03 1.94 1.09
N ILE A 66 1.76 1.69 2.19
CA ILE A 66 3.22 1.71 2.21
C ILE A 66 3.78 0.65 1.25
N THR A 67 3.30 -0.59 1.38
CA THR A 67 3.75 -1.72 0.54
C THR A 67 3.40 -1.51 -0.93
N GLY A 68 2.19 -0.99 -1.21
CA GLY A 68 1.74 -0.62 -2.54
C GLY A 68 2.59 0.49 -3.15
N GLY A 69 2.88 1.54 -2.38
CA GLY A 69 3.73 2.65 -2.81
C GLY A 69 5.16 2.21 -3.14
N LEU A 70 5.76 1.35 -2.31
CA LEU A 70 7.08 0.77 -2.57
C LEU A 70 7.06 -0.07 -3.85
N THR A 71 6.04 -0.91 -4.04
CA THR A 71 5.89 -1.75 -5.23
C THR A 71 5.77 -0.90 -6.50
N LEU A 72 4.97 0.16 -6.46
CA LEU A 72 4.84 1.10 -7.58
C LEU A 72 6.15 1.84 -7.86
N SER A 73 6.88 2.24 -6.81
CA SER A 73 8.19 2.88 -6.94
C SER A 73 9.20 1.96 -7.64
N ARG A 74 9.27 0.68 -7.25
CA ARG A 74 10.10 -0.34 -7.94
C ARG A 74 9.71 -0.50 -9.41
N LYS A 75 8.41 -0.56 -9.71
CA LYS A 75 7.92 -0.62 -11.11
C LYS A 75 8.34 0.59 -11.93
N ASN A 76 8.24 1.79 -11.36
CA ASN A 76 8.68 3.02 -12.00
C ASN A 76 10.19 3.02 -12.22
N SER A 77 10.98 2.56 -11.24
CA SER A 77 12.43 2.42 -11.36
C SER A 77 12.83 1.49 -12.51
N VAL A 78 12.21 0.31 -12.61
CA VAL A 78 12.46 -0.64 -13.71
C VAL A 78 12.05 -0.05 -15.07
N THR A 79 10.92 0.66 -15.14
CA THR A 79 10.49 1.35 -16.37
C THR A 79 11.47 2.45 -16.79
N ASN A 80 11.99 3.20 -15.83
CA ASN A 80 13.00 4.22 -16.08
C ASN A 80 14.34 3.58 -16.50
N ALA A 81 14.71 2.46 -15.89
CA ALA A 81 15.92 1.71 -16.18
C ALA A 81 15.94 1.22 -17.63
N THR A 82 14.84 0.65 -18.14
CA THR A 82 14.78 0.21 -19.54
C THR A 82 14.92 1.36 -20.52
N ARG A 83 14.28 2.51 -20.24
CA ARG A 83 14.38 3.73 -21.07
C ARG A 83 15.79 4.31 -21.11
N GLU A 84 16.43 4.41 -19.94
CA GLU A 84 17.79 4.91 -19.87
C GLU A 84 18.80 3.92 -20.47
N GLY A 85 18.56 2.61 -20.30
CA GLY A 85 19.31 1.55 -20.97
C GLY A 85 19.20 1.62 -22.49
N SER A 86 18.00 1.84 -23.03
CA SER A 86 17.81 1.96 -24.49
C SER A 86 18.47 3.21 -25.06
N ARG A 87 18.44 4.33 -24.32
CA ARG A 87 19.12 5.58 -24.68
C ARG A 87 20.64 5.44 -24.64
N LEU A 88 21.18 4.80 -23.60
CA LEU A 88 22.60 4.47 -23.52
C LEU A 88 22.98 3.58 -24.71
N GLY A 89 22.24 2.51 -24.96
CA GLY A 89 22.50 1.60 -26.06
C GLY A 89 22.43 2.29 -27.42
N ALA A 90 21.54 3.28 -27.60
CA ALA A 90 21.38 4.04 -28.84
C ALA A 90 22.56 4.96 -29.17
N THR A 91 23.33 5.36 -28.16
CA THR A 91 24.43 6.33 -28.28
C THR A 91 25.80 5.73 -28.00
N ALA A 92 25.87 4.58 -27.33
CA ALA A 92 27.12 3.89 -27.00
C ALA A 92 27.82 3.31 -28.24
N PRO A 93 29.17 3.26 -28.26
CA PRO A 93 29.90 2.52 -29.28
C PRO A 93 29.52 1.05 -29.26
N ARG A 94 29.37 0.47 -30.45
CA ARG A 94 29.21 -0.97 -30.59
C ARG A 94 30.54 -1.64 -30.30
N SER A 95 30.56 -2.49 -29.29
CA SER A 95 31.67 -3.33 -28.86
C SER A 95 31.13 -4.72 -28.46
N SER A 96 32.01 -5.68 -28.19
CA SER A 96 31.59 -6.97 -27.62
C SER A 96 30.95 -6.84 -26.24
N SER A 97 31.27 -5.79 -25.48
CA SER A 97 30.69 -5.49 -24.16
C SER A 97 29.37 -4.72 -24.21
N TRP A 98 29.00 -4.12 -25.36
CA TRP A 98 27.88 -3.18 -25.47
C TRP A 98 26.58 -3.69 -24.81
N ALA A 99 26.21 -4.95 -25.05
CA ALA A 99 24.98 -5.50 -24.48
C ALA A 99 25.06 -5.68 -22.96
N THR A 100 26.25 -6.06 -22.45
CA THR A 100 26.52 -6.17 -21.02
C THR A 100 26.52 -4.79 -20.37
N ASP A 101 27.14 -3.79 -21.00
CA ASP A 101 27.17 -2.40 -20.51
C ASP A 101 25.75 -1.81 -20.39
N VAL A 102 24.90 -2.06 -21.39
CA VAL A 102 23.48 -1.66 -21.35
C VAL A 102 22.74 -2.42 -20.25
N ARG A 103 22.96 -3.72 -20.09
CA ARG A 103 22.33 -4.52 -19.03
C ARG A 103 22.73 -4.04 -17.64
N ASP A 104 24.01 -3.81 -17.42
CA ASP A 104 24.55 -3.36 -16.14
C ASP A 104 24.03 -1.97 -15.79
N ARG A 105 23.85 -1.09 -16.79
CA ARG A 105 23.16 0.19 -16.61
C ARG A 105 21.72 -0.01 -16.16
N VAL A 106 20.96 -0.90 -16.80
CA VAL A 106 19.57 -1.21 -16.41
C VAL A 106 19.53 -1.74 -14.98
N ARG A 107 20.40 -2.69 -14.63
CA ARG A 107 20.48 -3.27 -13.27
C ARG A 107 20.81 -2.22 -12.21
N SER A 108 21.77 -1.35 -12.51
CA SER A 108 22.19 -0.26 -11.62
C SER A 108 21.04 0.70 -11.31
N ILE A 109 20.27 1.10 -12.33
CA ILE A 109 19.12 2.01 -12.15
C ILE A 109 17.98 1.31 -11.41
N ALA A 110 17.74 0.03 -11.72
CA ALA A 110 16.74 -0.78 -11.04
C ALA A 110 17.05 -1.02 -9.55
N GLY A 111 18.18 -0.54 -9.02
CA GLY A 111 18.49 -0.59 -7.59
C GLY A 111 18.74 -2.00 -7.06
N GLY A 112 19.12 -2.95 -7.93
CA GLY A 112 19.34 -4.36 -7.57
C GLY A 112 18.09 -5.23 -7.56
N ASP A 113 16.92 -4.69 -7.93
CA ASP A 113 15.65 -5.44 -8.00
C ASP A 113 15.60 -6.48 -9.14
N LEU A 114 16.59 -6.48 -10.04
CA LEU A 114 16.64 -7.32 -11.23
C LEU A 114 17.92 -8.15 -11.28
N THR A 115 17.80 -9.40 -11.74
CA THR A 115 18.93 -10.27 -12.06
C THR A 115 19.27 -10.19 -13.56
N ASP A 116 20.45 -10.68 -13.95
CA ASP A 116 20.83 -10.83 -15.36
C ASP A 116 19.79 -11.63 -16.16
N ALA A 117 19.19 -12.64 -15.52
CA ALA A 117 18.18 -13.51 -16.09
C ALA A 117 16.89 -12.77 -16.51
N GLN A 118 16.67 -11.58 -15.97
CA GLN A 118 15.45 -10.80 -16.15
C GLN A 118 15.59 -9.65 -17.14
N ILE A 119 16.82 -9.35 -17.60
CA ILE A 119 17.10 -8.18 -18.44
C ILE A 119 17.52 -8.62 -19.84
N CYS A 120 16.87 -8.04 -20.84
CA CYS A 120 17.00 -8.38 -22.25
C CYS A 120 17.37 -7.14 -23.07
N VAL A 121 18.38 -7.27 -23.93
CA VAL A 121 18.92 -6.18 -24.76
C VAL A 121 19.18 -6.67 -26.18
N GLN A 122 18.66 -5.98 -27.20
CA GLN A 122 18.95 -6.29 -28.60
C GLN A 122 19.22 -5.01 -29.39
N LEU A 123 20.16 -5.10 -30.32
CA LEU A 123 20.33 -4.19 -31.43
C LEU A 123 19.88 -4.90 -32.71
N VAL A 124 18.88 -4.35 -33.38
CA VAL A 124 18.26 -4.95 -34.56
C VAL A 124 18.15 -3.96 -35.71
N THR A 125 18.05 -4.48 -36.93
CA THR A 125 17.51 -3.75 -38.09
C THR A 125 16.09 -4.22 -38.40
N SER A 126 15.55 -3.75 -39.52
CA SER A 126 14.29 -4.22 -40.09
C SER A 126 14.26 -5.71 -40.43
N SER A 127 15.41 -6.37 -40.59
CA SER A 127 15.49 -7.75 -41.09
C SER A 127 16.46 -8.66 -40.33
N ASN A 128 17.33 -8.10 -39.48
CA ASN A 128 18.37 -8.87 -38.79
C ASN A 128 18.56 -8.43 -37.34
N VAL A 129 18.97 -9.36 -36.47
CA VAL A 129 19.53 -9.06 -35.15
C VAL A 129 21.02 -8.87 -35.31
N LEU A 130 21.53 -7.69 -34.99
CA LEU A 130 22.93 -7.31 -35.24
C LEU A 130 23.80 -7.51 -34.02
N ALA A 131 23.33 -7.12 -32.84
CA ALA A 131 23.91 -7.56 -31.58
C ALA A 131 22.78 -7.92 -30.63
N SER A 132 22.59 -9.21 -30.43
CA SER A 132 22.49 -9.71 -29.07
C SER A 132 23.92 -9.72 -28.51
N GLY A 133 24.11 -9.60 -27.20
CA GLY A 133 25.42 -9.99 -26.63
C GLY A 133 25.79 -11.36 -27.22
N ALA A 134 26.93 -11.44 -27.91
CA ALA A 134 27.17 -12.50 -28.88
C ALA A 134 27.11 -13.89 -28.23
N GLY A 135 26.35 -14.79 -28.85
CA GLY A 135 26.03 -16.12 -28.34
C GLY A 135 24.61 -16.16 -27.77
N SER A 136 23.87 -17.21 -28.09
CA SER A 136 22.44 -17.41 -27.77
C SER A 136 22.08 -17.43 -26.27
N ASN A 137 22.92 -16.90 -25.37
CA ASN A 137 22.81 -17.00 -23.91
C ASN A 137 23.30 -15.78 -23.12
N VAL A 138 23.28 -14.55 -23.67
CA VAL A 138 23.54 -13.33 -22.84
C VAL A 138 22.34 -12.39 -22.78
N LEU A 139 21.16 -12.93 -23.01
CA LEU A 139 19.89 -12.33 -22.67
C LEU A 139 19.35 -13.22 -21.58
N GLY A 140 18.92 -12.64 -20.48
CA GLY A 140 18.48 -13.43 -19.36
C GLY A 140 17.54 -14.59 -19.77
N SER A 141 17.59 -15.71 -19.05
CA SER A 141 16.78 -16.89 -19.41
C SER A 141 15.28 -16.61 -19.50
N GLU A 142 14.80 -15.50 -18.94
CA GLU A 142 13.41 -15.06 -19.03
C GLU A 142 13.07 -14.31 -20.33
N CYS A 143 14.05 -13.98 -21.16
CA CYS A 143 13.85 -13.26 -22.41
C CYS A 143 13.10 -14.06 -23.49
N SER A 144 13.08 -15.39 -23.37
CA SER A 144 12.31 -16.27 -24.26
C SER A 144 10.86 -16.47 -23.79
N VAL A 145 10.53 -16.01 -22.57
CA VAL A 145 9.19 -16.16 -21.97
C VAL A 145 8.22 -15.13 -22.55
N ILE A 146 8.72 -13.93 -22.88
CA ILE A 146 7.93 -12.86 -23.50
C ILE A 146 8.54 -12.43 -24.84
N PRO A 147 7.71 -12.08 -25.84
CA PRO A 147 8.22 -11.63 -27.13
C PRO A 147 8.98 -10.30 -26.99
N ALA A 148 10.05 -10.14 -27.77
CA ALA A 148 10.77 -8.87 -27.85
C ALA A 148 9.83 -7.73 -28.32
N PRO A 149 10.04 -6.48 -27.85
CA PRO A 149 9.22 -5.34 -28.27
C PRO A 149 9.15 -5.18 -29.79
N ALA A 150 7.99 -4.74 -30.27
CA ALA A 150 7.77 -4.48 -31.69
C ALA A 150 8.73 -3.41 -32.23
N LEU A 151 9.05 -3.49 -33.52
CA LEU A 151 9.82 -2.45 -34.18
C LEU A 151 8.97 -1.17 -34.30
N PRO A 152 9.57 0.03 -34.16
CA PRO A 152 8.90 1.29 -34.43
C PRO A 152 8.42 1.38 -35.88
N ALA A 153 7.36 2.14 -36.11
CA ALA A 153 6.89 2.44 -37.47
C ALA A 153 7.99 3.13 -38.30
N GLY A 154 8.00 2.85 -39.61
CA GLY A 154 8.92 3.47 -40.57
C GLY A 154 10.33 2.88 -40.60
N ILE A 155 10.60 1.79 -39.87
CA ILE A 155 11.91 1.10 -39.92
C ILE A 155 11.94 0.02 -41.02
N ALA A 156 10.79 -0.56 -41.39
CA ALA A 156 10.71 -1.61 -42.40
C ALA A 156 11.31 -1.16 -43.74
N GLY A 157 12.19 -1.98 -44.32
CA GLY A 157 12.87 -1.66 -45.58
C GLY A 157 13.97 -0.59 -45.48
N THR A 158 14.28 -0.10 -44.27
CA THR A 158 15.38 0.85 -44.03
C THR A 158 16.62 0.16 -43.45
N THR A 159 17.76 0.83 -43.55
CA THR A 159 19.03 0.45 -42.90
C THR A 159 19.16 0.97 -41.47
N GLN A 160 18.05 1.45 -40.87
CA GLN A 160 18.06 2.00 -39.52
C GLN A 160 18.22 0.92 -38.47
N CYS A 161 18.99 1.27 -37.43
CA CYS A 161 19.28 0.43 -36.29
C CYS A 161 18.40 0.82 -35.10
N VAL A 162 17.91 -0.18 -34.37
CA VAL A 162 17.00 -0.01 -33.24
C VAL A 162 17.52 -0.80 -32.05
N VAL A 163 17.62 -0.11 -30.91
CA VAL A 163 17.92 -0.72 -29.62
C VAL A 163 16.62 -1.05 -28.92
N LYS A 164 16.48 -2.30 -28.51
CA LYS A 164 15.37 -2.81 -27.72
C LYS A 164 15.91 -3.22 -26.35
N VAL A 165 15.28 -2.73 -25.31
CA VAL A 165 15.54 -3.15 -23.94
C VAL A 165 14.22 -3.55 -23.32
N TRP A 166 14.15 -4.75 -22.75
CA TRP A 166 12.97 -5.19 -22.03
C TRP A 166 13.34 -6.05 -20.83
N VAL A 167 12.43 -6.12 -19.88
CA VAL A 167 12.58 -6.82 -18.62
C VAL A 167 11.34 -7.67 -18.41
N HIS A 168 11.56 -8.92 -18.01
CA HIS A 168 10.54 -9.81 -17.48
C HIS A 168 10.98 -10.24 -16.09
N ARG A 169 10.05 -10.25 -15.14
CA ARG A 169 10.27 -10.86 -13.82
C ARG A 169 8.97 -11.47 -13.34
N THR A 170 8.99 -12.78 -13.11
CA THR A 170 7.91 -13.47 -12.41
C THR A 170 8.17 -13.45 -10.91
N SER A 171 7.18 -13.06 -10.12
CA SER A 171 7.23 -13.10 -8.65
C SER A 171 6.00 -13.78 -8.07
N ALA A 172 6.20 -14.69 -7.11
CA ALA A 172 5.11 -15.28 -6.35
C ALA A 172 4.81 -14.42 -5.12
N PHE A 173 3.56 -13.98 -4.99
CA PHE A 173 3.07 -13.37 -3.77
C PHE A 173 2.32 -14.42 -2.97
N GLU A 174 2.87 -14.82 -1.83
CA GLU A 174 2.22 -15.71 -0.87
C GLU A 174 1.58 -14.88 0.23
N ALA A 175 0.27 -14.73 0.18
CA ALA A 175 -0.52 -14.25 1.31
C ALA A 175 -1.08 -15.44 2.09
N VAL A 176 -1.41 -15.19 3.37
CA VAL A 176 -2.01 -16.17 4.29
C VAL A 176 -3.25 -16.87 3.70
N VAL A 177 -3.96 -16.23 2.76
CA VAL A 177 -5.22 -16.74 2.17
C VAL A 177 -5.11 -17.01 0.67
N ALA A 178 -4.04 -16.59 -0.01
CA ALA A 178 -3.90 -16.79 -1.45
C ALA A 178 -2.46 -16.63 -1.94
N SER A 179 -2.02 -17.55 -2.80
CA SER A 179 -0.85 -17.34 -3.65
C SER A 179 -1.27 -16.82 -5.02
N ARG A 180 -0.57 -15.81 -5.53
CA ARG A 180 -0.77 -15.28 -6.89
C ARG A 180 0.58 -15.02 -7.54
N ILE A 181 0.69 -15.38 -8.81
CA ILE A 181 1.84 -15.04 -9.65
C ILE A 181 1.63 -13.63 -10.18
N VAL A 182 2.65 -12.79 -10.05
CA VAL A 182 2.67 -11.42 -10.55
C VAL A 182 3.85 -11.25 -11.48
N ASN A 183 3.56 -10.83 -12.70
CA ASN A 183 4.57 -10.52 -13.71
C ASN A 183 4.86 -9.02 -13.69
N LEU A 184 6.15 -8.68 -13.70
CA LEU A 184 6.63 -7.33 -13.93
C LEU A 184 7.28 -7.27 -15.31
N ASP A 185 6.63 -6.54 -16.21
CA ASP A 185 7.12 -6.28 -17.56
C ASP A 185 7.42 -4.79 -17.74
N ALA A 186 8.56 -4.50 -18.37
CA ALA A 186 8.89 -3.15 -18.82
C ALA A 186 9.68 -3.22 -20.11
N PHE A 187 9.48 -2.25 -21.01
CA PHE A 187 10.22 -2.19 -22.26
C PHE A 187 10.47 -0.75 -22.71
N ALA A 188 11.54 -0.59 -23.48
CA ALA A 188 11.88 0.64 -24.15
C ALA A 188 12.57 0.35 -25.48
N VAL A 189 12.35 1.24 -26.45
CA VAL A 189 12.90 1.13 -27.80
C VAL A 189 13.43 2.49 -28.23
N SER A 190 14.65 2.52 -28.75
CA SER A 190 15.30 3.76 -29.20
C SER A 190 15.97 3.55 -30.56
N ARG A 191 15.91 4.57 -31.41
CA ARG A 191 16.66 4.56 -32.67
C ARG A 191 18.14 4.80 -32.36
N PHE A 192 19.01 4.05 -33.00
CA PHE A 192 20.46 4.20 -32.82
C PHE A 192 20.93 5.43 -33.60
N GLU A 193 21.66 6.32 -32.94
CA GLU A 193 21.96 7.67 -33.46
C GLU A 193 23.28 7.74 -34.25
N ARG A 194 24.15 6.73 -34.15
CA ARG A 194 25.40 6.69 -34.91
C ARG A 194 25.25 5.93 -36.23
N GLY A 195 25.17 6.70 -37.33
CA GLY A 195 25.44 6.24 -38.69
C GLY A 195 24.31 5.43 -39.34
N ILE A 196 23.53 6.09 -40.19
CA ILE A 196 22.58 5.44 -41.10
C ILE A 196 23.40 4.77 -42.22
N GLY A 197 23.82 3.50 -41.98
CA GLY A 197 24.61 2.64 -42.88
C GLY A 197 26.13 2.69 -42.59
N ALA A 198 26.89 1.60 -42.40
CA ALA A 198 26.70 0.17 -42.66
C ALA A 198 26.50 -0.64 -41.35
N ALA A 199 25.26 -1.06 -41.12
CA ALA A 199 24.70 -1.96 -40.10
C ALA A 199 25.10 -1.75 -38.61
N CYS A 200 25.28 -0.49 -38.15
CA CYS A 200 25.61 -0.07 -36.77
C CYS A 200 27.07 -0.27 -36.25
N ALA A 201 28.10 -0.10 -37.10
CA ALA A 201 29.55 -0.28 -36.83
C ALA A 201 30.10 0.18 -35.45
N SER A 202 31.10 -0.48 -34.84
CA SER A 202 32.27 -1.16 -35.46
C SER A 202 32.51 -2.64 -35.11
N SER A 203 33.16 -3.31 -36.09
CA SER A 203 33.56 -4.71 -36.31
C SER A 203 32.44 -5.70 -36.58
#